data_AF-A0A949IQD6-F1
#
_entry.id   AF-A0A949IQD6-F1
#
_cell.length_a   1.000
_cell.length_b   1.000
_cell.length_c   1.000
_cell.angle_alpha   90.00
_cell.angle_beta   90.00
_cell.angle_gamma   90.00
#
_symmetry.space_group_name_H-M   'P 1'
#
loop_
_entity.id
_entity.type
_entity.pdbx_description
1 polymer ?
#
loop_
_entity_poly.entity_id
_entity_poly.type
_entity_poly.pdbx_seq_one_letter_code
_entity_poly.pdbx_strand_id
1 'polypeptide(L)' 'MDFSFGHILLLVIVVFILFGAGKLPSVMGDLGKGLRNFKGGLKGEDDHGASKSNTNTPSDHHKAD' A
#
# COMPACT_ATOMS: atom_id res chain seq x y z
N MET A 1 3.64 -33.27 -3.91
CA MET A 1 3.25 -32.12 -4.76
C MET A 1 3.51 -30.88 -3.94
N ASP A 2 4.77 -30.45 -3.94
CA ASP A 2 5.36 -29.88 -2.72
C ASP A 2 5.55 -28.38 -2.78
N PHE A 3 5.13 -27.70 -3.85
CA PHE A 3 5.14 -26.24 -3.96
C PHE A 3 3.95 -25.58 -3.26
N SER A 4 3.62 -26.02 -2.05
CA SER A 4 2.60 -25.39 -1.21
C SER A 4 3.07 -24.02 -0.71
N PHE A 5 2.11 -23.21 -0.25
CA PHE A 5 2.24 -21.85 0.28
C PHE A 5 3.40 -21.69 1.30
N GLY A 6 3.81 -22.78 1.96
CA GLY A 6 4.95 -22.82 2.87
C GLY A 6 6.30 -22.43 2.24
N HIS A 7 6.57 -22.76 0.97
CA HIS A 7 7.82 -22.36 0.30
C HIS A 7 7.90 -20.85 0.10
N ILE A 8 6.78 -20.25 -0.32
CA ILE A 8 6.67 -18.80 -0.50
C ILE A 8 6.83 -18.10 0.85
N LEU A 9 6.23 -18.63 1.92
CA LEU A 9 6.38 -18.09 3.27
C LEU A 9 7.83 -18.14 3.76
N LEU A 10 8.54 -19.24 3.53
CA LEU A 10 9.97 -19.37 3.87
C LEU A 10 10.82 -18.32 3.13
N LEU A 11 10.58 -18.12 1.84
CA LEU A 11 11.27 -17.11 1.03
C LEU A 11 11.02 -15.70 1.57
N VAL A 12 9.75 -15.38 1.88
CA VAL A 12 9.36 -14.08 2.43
C VAL A 12 10.08 -13.82 3.75
N ILE A 13 10.19 -14.82 4.64
CA ILE A 13 10.90 -14.68 5.92
C ILE A 13 12.38 -14.35 5.71
N VAL A 14 13.07 -15.05 4.80
CA VAL A 14 14.48 -14.79 4.50
C VAL A 14 14.68 -13.36 3.97
N VAL A 15 13.83 -12.92 3.05
CA VAL A 15 13.82 -11.54 2.55
C VAL A 15 13.52 -10.55 3.68
N PHE A 16 12.58 -10.85 4.57
CA PHE A 16 12.22 -9.99 5.69
C PHE A 16 13.38 -9.76 6.66
N ILE A 17 14.23 -10.77 6.87
CA ILE A 17 15.43 -10.67 7.72
C ILE A 17 16.50 -9.80 7.04
N LEU A 18 16.72 -9.98 5.73
CA LEU A 18 17.71 -9.21 4.96
C LEU A 18 17.34 -7.73 4.83
N PHE A 19 16.07 -7.44 4.55
CA PHE A 19 15.58 -6.09 4.33
C PHE A 19 15.11 -5.40 5.63
N GLY A 20 14.72 -6.18 6.64
CA GLY A 20 14.19 -5.70 7.91
C GLY A 20 12.74 -5.19 7.83
N ALA A 21 12.03 -5.24 8.96
CA ALA A 21 10.61 -4.87 9.07
C ALA A 21 10.31 -3.40 8.74
N GLY A 22 11.31 -2.51 8.79
CA GLY A 22 11.15 -1.07 8.50
C GLY A 22 11.25 -0.71 7.02
N LYS A 23 11.95 -1.50 6.21
CA LYS A 23 12.14 -1.19 4.77
C LYS A 23 10.95 -1.65 3.93
N LEU A 24 10.32 -2.77 4.29
CA LEU A 24 9.21 -3.34 3.53
C LEU A 24 7.97 -2.40 3.47
N PRO A 25 7.51 -1.77 4.56
CA PRO A 25 6.37 -0.85 4.53
C PRO A 25 6.63 0.41 3.71
N SER A 26 7.86 0.94 3.75
CA SER A 26 8.24 2.12 2.97
C SER A 26 8.22 1.82 1.47
N VAL A 27 8.86 0.72 1.05
CA VAL A 27 8.89 0.29 -0.35
C VAL A 27 7.49 -0.07 -0.86
N MET A 28 6.70 -0.80 -0.07
CA MET A 28 5.33 -1.14 -0.43
C MET A 28 4.42 0.11 -0.51
N GLY A 29 4.66 1.10 0.35
CA GLY A 29 3.96 2.39 0.31
C GLY A 29 4.23 3.16 -0.99
N ASP A 30 5.48 3.21 -1.44
CA ASP A 30 5.84 3.92 -2.67
C ASP A 30 5.40 3.15 -3.94
N LEU A 31 5.50 1.83 -3.93
CA LEU A 31 4.93 0.96 -4.97
C LEU A 31 3.39 1.11 -5.03
N GLY A 32 2.73 1.16 -3.87
CA GLY A 32 1.28 1.32 -3.77
C GLY A 32 0.79 2.66 -4.30
N LYS A 33 1.50 3.76 -4.00
CA LYS A 33 1.22 5.08 -4.58
C LYS A 33 1.40 5.07 -6.10
N GLY A 34 2.48 4.46 -6.60
CA GLY A 34 2.74 4.32 -8.04
C GLY A 34 1.66 3.53 -8.76
N LEU A 35 1.27 2.36 -8.22
CA LEU A 35 0.21 1.53 -8.78
C LEU A 35 -1.17 2.21 -8.72
N ARG A 36 -1.43 3.00 -7.67
CA ARG A 36 -2.67 3.76 -7.54
C ARG A 36 -2.76 4.91 -8.52
N ASN A 37 -1.67 5.63 -8.76
CA ASN A 37 -1.61 6.67 -9.79
C ASN A 37 -1.71 6.07 -11.19
N PHE A 38 -1.08 4.91 -11.41
CA PHE A 38 -1.20 4.15 -12.66
C PHE A 38 -2.65 3.72 -12.90
N LYS A 39 -3.32 3.13 -11.90
CA LYS A 39 -4.74 2.75 -11.99
C LYS A 39 -5.66 3.97 -12.15
N GLY A 40 -5.35 5.08 -11.49
CA GLY A 40 -6.08 6.34 -11.65
C GLY A 40 -5.96 6.92 -13.06
N GLY A 41 -4.75 6.88 -13.64
CA GLY A 41 -4.51 7.30 -15.02
C GLY A 41 -5.20 6.41 -16.04
N LEU A 42 -5.22 5.09 -15.83
CA LEU A 42 -5.94 4.15 -16.69
C LEU A 42 -7.47 4.27 -16.57
N LYS A 43 -8.01 4.63 -15.39
CA LYS A 43 -9.45 4.88 -15.20
C LYS A 43 -9.89 6.27 -15.69
N GLY A 44 -8.96 7.20 -15.88
CA GLY A 44 -9.25 8.55 -16.35
C GLY A 44 -9.78 8.63 -17.79
N GLU A 45 -9.66 7.55 -18.56
CA GLU A 45 -10.23 7.45 -19.91
C GLU A 45 -11.71 6.99 -19.90
N ASP A 46 -12.19 6.41 -18.78
CA ASP A 46 -13.51 5.75 -18.72
C ASP A 46 -14.47 6.25 -17.61
N ASP A 47 -13.99 6.85 -16.50
CA ASP A 47 -14.92 7.29 -15.45
C ASP A 47 -14.35 8.36 -14.50
N HIS A 48 -15.01 9.51 -14.48
CA HIS A 48 -14.62 10.71 -13.75
C HIS A 48 -14.98 10.60 -12.26
N GLY A 49 -14.24 9.81 -11.47
CA GLY A 49 -14.41 9.84 -10.02
C GLY A 49 -13.80 8.69 -9.23
N ALA A 50 -12.57 8.87 -8.73
CA ALA A 50 -12.12 8.22 -7.49
C ALA A 50 -10.76 8.77 -6.99
N SER A 51 -10.63 10.10 -6.82
CA SER A 51 -9.61 10.63 -5.92
C SER A 51 -10.22 10.81 -4.52
N LYS A 52 -10.25 9.72 -3.74
CA LYS A 52 -10.31 9.81 -2.28
C LYS A 52 -9.19 8.98 -1.67
N SER A 53 -8.12 9.67 -1.30
CA SER A 53 -7.27 9.27 -0.17
C SER A 53 -6.69 10.51 0.46
N ASN A 54 -7.56 11.21 1.18
CA ASN A 54 -7.14 11.86 2.42
C ASN A 54 -7.48 10.88 3.54
N THR A 55 -6.51 10.05 3.93
CA THR A 55 -6.39 9.65 5.33
C THR A 55 -5.46 10.67 5.97
N ASN A 56 -6.00 11.84 6.24
CA ASN A 56 -5.57 12.65 7.37
C ASN A 56 -6.74 12.57 8.35
N THR A 57 -6.64 11.72 9.36
CA THR A 57 -7.34 11.95 10.62
C THR A 57 -6.56 13.04 11.33
N PRO A 58 -7.12 14.25 11.46
CA PRO A 58 -7.06 14.90 12.76
C PRO A 58 -8.46 14.90 13.36
N SER A 59 -8.59 14.19 14.46
CA SER A 59 -9.68 14.34 15.41
C SER A 59 -9.54 15.68 16.12
N ASP A 60 -9.68 16.80 15.40
CA ASP A 60 -9.70 18.12 16.01
C ASP A 60 -11.15 18.55 16.14
N HIS A 61 -11.71 18.21 17.30
CA HIS A 61 -12.87 18.85 17.90
C HIS A 61 -12.65 20.37 17.87
N HIS A 62 -13.21 21.03 16.86
CA HIS A 62 -13.40 22.47 16.87
C HIS A 62 -14.36 22.80 18.02
N LYS A 63 -13.73 23.29 19.08
CA LYS A 63 -14.28 24.01 20.22
C LYS A 63 -15.39 24.95 19.73
N ALA A 64 -16.61 24.75 20.25
CA ALA A 64 -17.72 25.67 20.04
C ALA A 64 -17.59 26.84 21.01
N ASP A 65 -17.51 28.05 20.46
CA ASP A 65 -17.86 29.33 21.07
C ASP A 65 -19.18 29.84 20.48
#